data_AF-A0AAU7GJ87-F1
#
_entry.id   AF-A0AAU7GJ87-F1
#
_cell.length_a   1.000
_cell.length_b   1.000
_cell.length_c   1.000
_cell.angle_alpha   90.00
_cell.angle_beta   90.00
_cell.angle_gamma   90.00
#
_symmetry.space_group_name_H-M   'P 1'
#
loop_
_entity.id
_entity.type
_entity.pdbx_description
1 polymer ?
#
loop_
_entity_poly.entity_id
_entity_poly.type
_entity_poly.pdbx_seq_one_letter_code
_entity_poly.pdbx_strand_id
1 'polypeptide(L)'
;MLKPVLTLCVMSGILVLSGCKETKSEAWYKGHPDETYKVYTQCLKDGEASDNCEFAHRAALMFAQTGKPGIRKKFETLFQQEAQKRKSVTQ
;
A
#
# COMPACT_ATOMS: atom_id res chain seq x y z
N MET A 1 -57.32 -18.31 0.95
CA MET A 1 -56.28 -18.09 1.97
C MET A 1 -54.95 -17.82 1.26
N LEU A 2 -54.61 -16.54 1.05
CA LEU A 2 -53.35 -16.15 0.41
C LEU A 2 -52.29 -15.98 1.51
N LYS A 3 -51.31 -16.88 1.54
CA LYS A 3 -50.11 -16.74 2.36
C LYS A 3 -49.22 -15.67 1.70
N PRO A 4 -48.70 -14.66 2.41
CA PRO A 4 -47.84 -13.65 1.81
C PRO A 4 -46.50 -14.30 1.46
N VAL A 5 -46.29 -14.49 0.16
CA VAL A 5 -44.98 -14.76 -0.42
C VAL A 5 -44.18 -13.46 -0.39
N LEU A 6 -42.87 -13.60 -0.17
CA LEU A 6 -41.83 -12.61 -0.46
C LEU A 6 -41.42 -11.65 0.67
N THR A 7 -41.03 -12.24 1.80
CA THR A 7 -39.95 -11.69 2.64
C THR A 7 -38.62 -11.79 1.88
N LEU A 8 -38.31 -10.86 0.97
CA LEU A 8 -36.95 -10.76 0.41
C LEU A 8 -36.68 -9.38 -0.21
N CYS A 9 -36.53 -8.35 0.64
CA CYS A 9 -35.89 -7.09 0.29
C CYS A 9 -35.26 -6.46 1.55
N VAL A 10 -34.46 -7.23 2.30
CA VAL A 10 -33.51 -6.59 3.23
C VAL A 10 -32.27 -6.27 2.43
N MET A 11 -32.31 -5.06 1.92
CA MET A 11 -31.27 -4.29 1.28
C MET A 11 -29.87 -4.74 1.65
N SER A 12 -29.18 -5.20 0.61
CA SER A 12 -27.74 -5.23 0.44
C SER A 12 -27.05 -4.03 1.09
N GLY A 13 -26.62 -4.23 2.33
CA GLY A 13 -25.73 -3.35 3.08
C GLY A 13 -24.43 -4.09 3.37
N ILE A 14 -23.81 -4.73 2.36
CA ILE A 14 -22.39 -5.05 2.47
C ILE A 14 -21.68 -3.71 2.34
N LEU A 15 -21.53 -3.03 3.47
CA LEU A 15 -20.55 -1.98 3.65
C LEU A 15 -19.21 -2.63 3.31
N VAL A 16 -18.77 -2.45 2.07
CA VAL A 16 -17.38 -2.70 1.71
C VAL A 16 -16.60 -1.68 2.52
N LEU A 17 -16.10 -2.09 3.68
CA LEU A 17 -15.16 -1.36 4.52
C LEU A 17 -13.80 -1.23 3.81
N SER A 18 -13.78 -0.88 2.52
CA SER A 18 -12.57 -0.59 1.77
C SER A 18 -11.91 0.73 2.20
N GLY A 19 -12.42 1.38 3.26
CA GLY A 19 -11.97 2.69 3.73
C GLY A 19 -11.02 2.70 4.94
N CYS A 20 -10.83 1.58 5.64
CA CYS A 20 -9.86 1.53 6.75
C CYS A 20 -8.73 0.56 6.42
N LYS A 21 -7.76 1.03 5.63
CA LYS A 21 -6.43 0.41 5.57
C LYS A 21 -5.82 0.57 6.98
N GLU A 22 -5.54 -0.53 7.65
CA GLU A 22 -4.86 -0.51 8.95
C GLU A 22 -3.53 0.25 8.84
N THR A 23 -3.36 1.32 9.62
CA THR A 23 -2.11 2.08 9.65
C THR A 23 -1.09 1.34 10.50
N LYS A 24 -0.07 0.77 9.86
CA LYS A 24 1.06 0.16 10.57
C LYS A 24 2.08 1.22 10.97
N SER A 25 2.75 1.02 12.10
CA SER A 25 3.78 1.95 12.55
C SER A 25 5.05 1.88 11.70
N GLU A 26 5.85 2.95 11.71
CA GLU A 26 7.18 2.96 11.08
C GLU A 26 8.08 1.82 11.59
N ALA A 27 8.02 1.52 12.89
CA ALA A 27 8.79 0.44 13.50
C ALA A 27 8.42 -0.94 12.95
N TRP A 28 7.13 -1.18 12.67
CA TRP A 28 6.68 -2.40 12.01
C TRP A 28 7.36 -2.55 10.65
N TYR A 29 7.27 -1.53 9.80
CA TYR A 29 7.84 -1.60 8.45
C TYR A 29 9.36 -1.78 8.45
N LYS A 30 10.10 -1.17 9.37
CA LYS A 30 11.55 -1.38 9.49
C LYS A 30 11.96 -2.84 9.77
N GLY A 31 11.04 -3.67 10.28
CA GLY A 31 11.24 -5.11 10.47
C GLY A 31 10.72 -5.99 9.34
N HIS A 32 9.95 -5.46 8.38
CA HIS A 32 9.15 -6.24 7.43
C HIS A 32 9.41 -5.80 5.97
N PRO A 33 10.59 -6.12 5.40
CA PRO A 33 11.01 -5.60 4.09
C PRO A 33 10.07 -5.98 2.93
N ASP A 34 9.50 -7.19 2.94
CA ASP A 34 8.58 -7.60 1.87
C ASP A 34 7.24 -6.88 1.94
N GLU A 35 6.73 -6.65 3.14
CA GLU A 35 5.51 -5.88 3.34
C GLU A 35 5.73 -4.40 3.02
N THR A 36 6.84 -3.81 3.48
CA THR A 36 7.25 -2.45 3.12
C THR A 36 7.33 -2.27 1.62
N TYR A 37 7.96 -3.22 0.90
CA TYR A 37 8.05 -3.17 -0.55
C TYR A 37 6.65 -3.19 -1.20
N LYS A 38 5.79 -4.12 -0.78
CA LYS A 38 4.42 -4.25 -1.31
C LYS A 38 3.61 -2.97 -1.08
N VAL A 39 3.60 -2.47 0.16
CA VAL A 39 2.81 -1.30 0.56
C VAL A 39 3.33 -0.04 -0.13
N TYR A 40 4.62 0.23 -0.07
CA TYR A 40 5.18 1.44 -0.67
C TYR A 40 5.04 1.44 -2.20
N THR A 41 5.21 0.28 -2.86
CA THR A 41 4.94 0.15 -4.30
C THR A 41 3.49 0.49 -4.64
N GLN A 42 2.54 0.14 -3.77
CA GLN A 42 1.13 0.49 -3.96
C GLN A 42 0.91 2.00 -3.75
N CYS A 43 1.51 2.59 -2.70
CA CYS A 43 1.45 4.04 -2.45
C CYS A 43 1.95 4.85 -3.65
N LEU A 44 3.04 4.40 -4.30
CA LEU A 44 3.59 5.03 -5.50
C LEU A 44 2.62 4.98 -6.69
N LYS A 45 1.89 3.87 -6.86
CA LYS A 45 0.88 3.72 -7.92
C LYS A 45 -0.36 4.58 -7.67
N ASP A 46 -0.81 4.63 -6.42
CA ASP A 46 -2.05 5.31 -6.04
C ASP A 46 -1.86 6.82 -5.86
N GLY A 47 -0.62 7.28 -5.71
CA GLY A 47 -0.35 8.67 -5.32
C GLY A 47 -0.87 9.00 -3.90
N GLU A 48 -0.94 7.99 -3.04
CA GLU A 48 -1.53 8.08 -1.70
C GLU A 48 -0.61 8.85 -0.73
N ALA A 49 -1.16 9.87 -0.07
CA ALA A 49 -0.47 10.66 0.96
C ALA A 49 -1.08 10.39 2.35
N SER A 50 -0.92 9.15 2.84
CA SER A 50 -1.36 8.75 4.18
C SER A 50 -0.16 8.49 5.10
N ASP A 51 -0.40 8.50 6.43
CA ASP A 51 0.61 8.12 7.42
C ASP A 51 1.19 6.73 7.14
N ASN A 52 0.36 5.78 6.71
CA ASN A 52 0.81 4.43 6.37
C ASN A 52 1.81 4.44 5.20
N CYS A 53 1.57 5.25 4.18
CA CYS A 53 2.48 5.43 3.06
C CYS A 53 3.76 6.15 3.45
N GLU A 54 3.68 7.17 4.32
CA GLU A 54 4.86 7.85 4.86
C GLU A 54 5.74 6.92 5.69
N PHE A 55 5.14 6.09 6.54
CA PHE A 55 5.87 5.11 7.34
C PHE A 55 6.51 4.02 6.47
N ALA A 56 5.80 3.52 5.46
CA ALA A 56 6.35 2.57 4.50
C ALA A 56 7.50 3.21 3.68
N HIS A 57 7.36 4.47 3.28
CA HIS A 57 8.39 5.21 2.56
C HIS A 57 9.68 5.38 3.38
N ARG A 58 9.58 5.79 4.64
CA ARG A 58 10.76 5.92 5.53
C ARG A 58 11.49 4.60 5.73
N ALA A 59 10.75 3.50 5.90
CA ALA A 59 11.34 2.17 5.96
C ALA A 59 11.97 1.75 4.62
N ALA A 60 11.34 2.06 3.48
CA ALA A 60 11.91 1.80 2.16
C ALA A 60 13.24 2.54 1.95
N LEU A 61 13.34 3.81 2.37
CA LEU A 61 14.60 4.57 2.35
C LEU A 61 15.66 3.92 3.23
N MET A 62 15.31 3.52 4.45
CA MET A 62 16.22 2.81 5.36
C MET A 62 16.75 1.52 4.74
N PHE A 63 15.88 0.72 4.11
CA PHE A 63 16.32 -0.50 3.43
C PHE A 63 17.23 -0.22 2.22
N ALA A 64 16.95 0.83 1.42
CA ALA A 64 17.81 1.23 0.31
C ALA A 64 19.18 1.75 0.75
N GLN A 65 19.30 2.30 1.96
CA GLN A 65 20.56 2.85 2.46
C GLN A 65 21.37 1.81 3.23
N THR A 66 20.74 1.11 4.17
CA THR A 66 21.43 0.26 5.17
C THR A 66 20.97 -1.19 5.15
N GLY A 67 20.09 -1.59 4.23
CA GLY A 67 19.64 -2.97 4.11
C GLY A 67 20.76 -3.96 3.74
N LYS A 68 20.55 -5.25 4.02
CA LYS A 68 21.41 -6.33 3.52
C LYS A 68 21.45 -6.30 1.98
N PRO A 69 22.52 -6.73 1.29
CA PRO A 69 22.70 -6.53 -0.15
C PRO A 69 21.49 -6.84 -1.04
N GLY A 70 20.79 -7.96 -0.81
CA GLY A 70 19.58 -8.32 -1.58
C GLY A 70 18.38 -7.42 -1.32
N ILE A 71 18.15 -7.04 -0.05
CA ILE A 71 17.08 -6.12 0.33
C ILE A 71 17.40 -4.71 -0.17
N ARG A 72 18.64 -4.25 0.01
CA ARG A 72 19.11 -2.95 -0.45
C ARG A 72 18.88 -2.77 -1.94
N LYS A 73 19.37 -3.72 -2.75
CA LYS A 73 19.20 -3.71 -4.20
C LYS A 73 17.74 -3.68 -4.62
N LYS A 74 16.86 -4.40 -3.91
CA LYS A 74 15.41 -4.42 -4.17
C LYS A 74 14.80 -3.02 -4.03
N PHE A 75 15.12 -2.30 -2.96
CA PHE A 75 14.60 -0.95 -2.75
C PHE A 75 15.29 0.12 -3.60
N GLU A 76 16.61 0.03 -3.81
CA GLU A 76 17.33 0.89 -4.77
C GLU A 76 16.70 0.83 -6.17
N THR A 77 16.38 -0.39 -6.63
CA THR A 77 15.75 -0.60 -7.95
C THR A 77 14.36 0.05 -8.01
N LEU A 78 13.56 -0.06 -6.94
CA LEU A 78 12.24 0.58 -6.87
C LEU A 78 12.36 2.11 -7.04
N PHE A 79 13.26 2.76 -6.29
CA PHE A 79 13.46 4.21 -6.41
C PHE A 79 13.96 4.61 -7.80
N GLN A 80 14.87 3.84 -8.40
CA GLN A 80 15.33 4.08 -9.76
C GLN A 80 14.18 3.99 -10.77
N GLN A 81 13.33 2.97 -10.68
CA GLN A 81 12.17 2.81 -11.56
C GLN A 81 11.21 4.00 -11.45
N GLU A 82 10.90 4.46 -10.24
CA GLU A 82 10.04 5.62 -10.04
C GLU A 82 10.66 6.92 -10.55
N ALA A 83 11.97 7.10 -10.39
CA ALA A 83 12.68 8.25 -10.96
C ALA A 83 12.61 8.26 -12.49
N GLN A 84 12.76 7.10 -13.15
CA GLN A 84 12.63 6.99 -14.61
C GLN A 84 11.21 7.25 -15.08
N LYS A 85 10.20 6.70 -14.40
CA LYS A 85 8.78 6.97 -14.70
C LYS A 85 8.46 8.46 -14.62
N ARG A 86 8.95 9.15 -13.59
CA ARG A 86 8.75 10.60 -13.45
C ARG A 86 9.38 11.36 -14.61
N LYS A 87 10.60 11.00 -15.01
CA LYS A 87 11.28 11.62 -16.17
C LYS A 87 10.51 11.42 -17.47
N SER A 88 9.96 10.23 -17.72
CA SER A 88 9.19 9.94 -18.94
C SER A 88 7.84 10.66 -19.02
N VAL A 89 7.30 11.14 -17.90
CA VAL A 89 6.07 11.96 -17.89
C VAL A 89 6.38 13.44 -18.11
N THR A 90 7.58 13.88 -17.77
CA THR A 90 8.00 15.30 -17.87
C THR A 90 8.73 15.66 -19.17
N GLN A 91 9.10 14.69 -19.99
CA GLN A 91 9.66 14.88 -21.34
C GLN A 91 8.56 14.77 -22.39
#